data_AF-A0A3D1WGT5-F1
#
_entry.id   AF-A0A3D1WGT5-F1
#
_cell.length_a   1.000
_cell.length_b   1.000
_cell.length_c   1.000
_cell.angle_alpha   90.00
_cell.angle_beta   90.00
_cell.angle_gamma   90.00
#
_symmetry.space_group_name_H-M   'P 1'
#
loop_
_entity.id
_entity.type
_entity.pdbx_description
1 polymer ?
#
loop_
_entity_poly.entity_id
_entity_poly.type
_entity_poly.pdbx_seq_one_letter_code
_entity_poly.pdbx_strand_id
1 'polypeptide(L)'
;MQNHIWGKTLLSAYRFLERIAGAIDKIIEKKALASSWATSFSSVANSTLELADQIIELSERKVKLINIKLLIEKALKKLDKKDAKILICKYFDKMGPEEIIASFGLSRRSYFRRIQDAESSFESSCASLGFPISRLQTYLDSEEWIKQIAATFQAKQAKEKKGSALSI
;
A
#
# COMPACT_ATOMS: atom_id res chain seq x y z
N MET A 1 9.61 1.58 21.62
CA MET A 1 9.66 1.38 20.15
C MET A 1 8.28 1.67 19.59
N GLN A 2 8.11 2.77 18.86
CA GLN A 2 6.84 3.12 18.23
C GLN A 2 6.59 2.21 17.01
N ASN A 3 5.36 1.73 16.89
CA ASN A 3 4.98 0.72 15.92
C ASN A 3 4.44 1.37 14.63
N HIS A 4 5.33 1.58 13.65
CA HIS A 4 5.00 2.16 12.35
C HIS A 4 4.38 1.14 11.38
N ILE A 5 3.32 0.45 11.80
CA ILE A 5 2.72 -0.66 11.03
C ILE A 5 2.13 -0.13 9.72
N TRP A 6 1.45 1.01 9.75
CA TRP A 6 0.78 1.56 8.57
C TRP A 6 1.74 2.16 7.55
N GLY A 7 2.85 2.78 7.99
CA GLY A 7 3.93 3.19 7.10
C GLY A 7 4.50 2.01 6.31
N LYS A 8 4.79 0.90 7.00
CA LYS A 8 5.27 -0.36 6.38
C LYS A 8 4.26 -0.94 5.40
N THR A 9 2.98 -0.96 5.78
CA THR A 9 1.89 -1.45 4.95
C THR A 9 1.79 -0.65 3.65
N LEU A 10 1.77 0.68 3.72
CA LEU A 10 1.67 1.55 2.55
C LEU A 10 2.86 1.38 1.60
N LEU A 11 4.08 1.39 2.13
CA LEU A 11 5.29 1.21 1.32
C LEU A 11 5.32 -0.17 0.65
N SER A 12 4.85 -1.21 1.35
CA SER A 12 4.75 -2.57 0.79
C SER A 12 3.61 -2.72 -0.23
N ALA A 13 2.53 -1.96 -0.05
CA ALA A 13 1.38 -1.94 -0.93
C ALA A 13 1.67 -1.22 -2.26
N TYR A 14 2.61 -0.26 -2.27
CA TYR A 14 2.92 0.61 -3.41
C TYR A 14 3.01 -0.14 -4.75
N ARG A 15 3.82 -1.19 -4.82
CA ARG A 15 4.04 -1.98 -6.05
C ARG A 15 2.76 -2.63 -6.61
N PHE A 16 1.78 -2.88 -5.74
CA PHE A 16 0.54 -3.54 -6.11
C PHE A 16 -0.52 -2.54 -6.57
N LEU A 17 -0.44 -1.27 -6.13
CA LEU A 17 -1.44 -0.25 -6.45
C LEU A 17 -1.62 -0.07 -7.95
N GLU A 18 -0.52 0.03 -8.69
CA GLU A 18 -0.55 0.19 -10.15
C GLU A 18 -1.12 -1.05 -10.85
N ARG A 19 -0.70 -2.24 -10.42
CA ARG A 19 -1.20 -3.50 -10.98
C ARG A 19 -2.70 -3.67 -10.72
N ILE A 20 -3.18 -3.31 -9.54
CA ILE A 20 -4.60 -3.42 -9.18
C ILE A 20 -5.41 -2.36 -9.93
N ALA A 21 -4.92 -1.13 -10.04
CA ALA A 21 -5.57 -0.09 -10.85
C ALA A 21 -5.73 -0.52 -12.32
N GLY A 22 -4.68 -1.11 -12.91
CA GLY A 22 -4.76 -1.66 -14.28
C GLY A 22 -5.66 -2.89 -14.40
N ALA A 23 -5.78 -3.71 -13.35
CA ALA A 23 -6.74 -4.81 -13.33
C ALA A 23 -8.19 -4.31 -13.27
N ILE A 24 -8.45 -3.25 -12.52
CA ILE A 24 -9.76 -2.59 -12.46
C ILE A 24 -10.13 -2.07 -13.86
N ASP A 25 -9.20 -1.43 -14.58
CA ASP A 25 -9.43 -0.96 -15.95
C ASP A 25 -9.87 -2.10 -16.89
N LYS A 26 -9.19 -3.24 -16.84
CA LYS A 26 -9.57 -4.42 -17.64
C LYS A 26 -10.96 -4.96 -17.27
N ILE A 27 -11.36 -4.88 -16.00
CA ILE A 27 -12.69 -5.30 -15.56
C ILE A 27 -13.75 -4.33 -16.07
N ILE A 28 -13.49 -3.02 -15.99
CA ILE A 28 -14.38 -1.99 -16.53
C ILE A 28 -14.56 -2.18 -18.03
N GLU A 29 -13.47 -2.36 -18.77
CA GLU A 29 -13.51 -2.59 -20.22
C GLU A 29 -14.32 -3.84 -20.57
N LYS A 30 -14.09 -4.96 -19.88
CA LYS A 30 -14.84 -6.20 -20.10
C LYS A 30 -16.33 -6.03 -19.81
N LYS A 31 -16.70 -5.31 -18.74
CA LYS A 31 -18.10 -5.02 -18.39
C LYS A 31 -18.76 -4.10 -19.41
N ALA A 32 -18.05 -3.09 -19.90
CA ALA A 32 -18.53 -2.17 -20.92
C ALA A 32 -18.70 -2.83 -22.29
N LEU A 33 -17.82 -3.76 -22.68
CA LEU A 33 -17.97 -4.50 -23.94
C LEU A 33 -19.10 -5.54 -23.86
N ALA A 34 -19.28 -6.17 -22.70
CA ALA A 34 -20.35 -7.15 -22.49
C ALA A 34 -21.75 -6.53 -22.57
N SER A 35 -21.91 -5.24 -22.23
CA SER A 35 -23.19 -4.55 -22.37
C SER A 35 -23.60 -4.31 -23.83
N SER A 36 -22.64 -4.23 -24.77
CA SER A 36 -22.91 -4.04 -26.19
C SER A 36 -23.34 -5.32 -26.91
N TRP A 37 -23.01 -6.51 -26.38
CA TRP A 37 -23.32 -7.81 -27.00
C TRP A 37 -24.55 -8.50 -26.38
N ALA A 38 -25.19 -7.87 -25.39
CA ALA A 38 -26.37 -8.41 -24.70
C ALA A 38 -27.69 -8.27 -25.49
N THR A 39 -27.63 -8.04 -26.80
CA THR A 39 -28.79 -7.94 -27.70
C THR A 39 -29.32 -9.28 -28.22
N SER A 40 -28.72 -10.41 -27.83
CA SER A 40 -29.27 -11.73 -28.15
C SER A 40 -29.14 -12.67 -26.97
N PHE A 41 -30.29 -13.06 -26.41
CA PHE A 41 -30.50 -14.29 -25.64
C PHE A 41 -30.32 -14.30 -24.11
N SER A 42 -30.38 -13.17 -23.42
CA SER A 42 -30.68 -13.20 -21.97
C SER A 42 -31.31 -11.89 -21.49
N SER A 43 -32.65 -11.83 -21.48
CA SER A 43 -33.41 -10.70 -20.98
C SER A 43 -33.55 -10.69 -19.44
N VAL A 44 -32.61 -11.28 -18.70
CA VAL A 44 -32.73 -11.38 -17.23
C VAL A 44 -31.36 -11.21 -16.57
N ALA A 45 -31.28 -10.23 -15.65
CA ALA A 45 -30.33 -10.12 -14.53
C ALA A 45 -29.05 -9.27 -14.65
N ASN A 46 -29.00 -8.22 -15.47
CA ASN A 46 -28.33 -6.97 -15.05
C ASN A 46 -28.95 -5.81 -15.84
N SER A 47 -29.72 -4.96 -15.17
CA SER A 47 -30.16 -3.72 -15.79
C SER A 47 -28.95 -2.91 -16.25
N THR A 48 -29.07 -2.18 -17.36
CA THR A 48 -28.00 -1.25 -17.81
C THR A 48 -27.58 -0.30 -16.69
N LEU A 49 -28.51 0.03 -15.79
CA LEU A 49 -28.29 0.82 -14.59
C LEU A 49 -27.37 0.11 -13.58
N GLU A 50 -27.61 -1.15 -13.23
CA GLU A 50 -26.72 -1.93 -12.35
C GLU A 50 -25.31 -2.08 -12.92
N LEU A 51 -25.16 -2.23 -14.24
CA LEU A 51 -23.85 -2.25 -14.89
C LEU A 51 -23.15 -0.89 -14.80
N ALA A 52 -23.90 0.20 -15.00
CA ALA A 52 -23.37 1.55 -14.86
C ALA A 52 -22.92 1.83 -13.42
N ASP A 53 -23.72 1.47 -12.42
CA ASP A 53 -23.39 1.63 -11.00
C ASP A 53 -22.12 0.85 -10.63
N GLN A 54 -21.99 -0.40 -11.09
CA GLN A 54 -20.77 -1.19 -10.88
C GLN A 54 -19.53 -0.55 -11.53
N ILE A 55 -19.66 0.04 -12.72
CA ILE A 55 -18.55 0.75 -13.38
C ILE A 55 -18.17 2.00 -12.59
N ILE A 56 -19.15 2.73 -12.06
CA ILE A 56 -18.92 3.91 -11.21
C ILE A 56 -18.17 3.50 -9.95
N GLU A 57 -18.62 2.48 -9.23
CA GLU A 57 -17.95 1.97 -8.02
C GLU A 57 -16.49 1.54 -8.30
N LEU A 58 -16.27 0.82 -9.40
CA LEU A 58 -14.92 0.41 -9.81
C LEU A 58 -14.04 1.62 -10.16
N SER A 59 -14.61 2.62 -10.82
CA SER A 59 -13.90 3.85 -11.18
C SER A 59 -13.52 4.66 -9.93
N GLU A 60 -14.43 4.81 -8.97
CA GLU A 60 -14.15 5.45 -7.69
C GLU A 60 -13.07 4.71 -6.91
N ARG A 61 -13.14 3.38 -6.88
CA ARG A 61 -12.11 2.54 -6.26
C ARG A 61 -10.75 2.74 -6.91
N LYS A 62 -10.68 2.79 -8.24
CA LYS A 62 -9.45 3.10 -8.98
C LYS A 62 -8.89 4.47 -8.57
N VAL A 63 -9.73 5.50 -8.52
CA VAL A 63 -9.32 6.85 -8.10
C VAL A 63 -8.73 6.82 -6.68
N LYS A 64 -9.34 6.10 -5.74
CA LYS A 64 -8.80 5.91 -4.37
C LYS A 64 -7.39 5.31 -4.40
N LEU A 65 -7.17 4.23 -5.16
CA LEU A 65 -5.85 3.57 -5.26
C LEU A 65 -4.78 4.47 -5.88
N ILE A 66 -5.12 5.24 -6.92
CA ILE A 66 -4.22 6.20 -7.55
C ILE A 66 -3.85 7.32 -6.57
N ASN A 67 -4.83 7.84 -5.82
CA ASN A 67 -4.59 8.87 -4.81
C ASN A 67 -3.62 8.40 -3.73
N ILE A 68 -3.69 7.13 -3.33
CA ILE A 68 -2.75 6.55 -2.36
C ILE A 68 -1.36 6.40 -2.96
N LYS A 69 -1.24 5.96 -4.22
CA LYS A 69 0.04 5.92 -4.91
C LYS A 69 0.68 7.31 -4.92
N LEU A 70 -0.09 8.33 -5.29
CA LEU A 70 0.35 9.71 -5.31
C LEU A 70 0.72 10.22 -3.92
N LEU A 71 -0.03 9.84 -2.88
CA LEU A 71 0.29 10.18 -1.49
C LEU A 71 1.64 9.62 -1.07
N ILE A 72 1.90 8.33 -1.36
CA ILE A 72 3.17 7.67 -1.04
C ILE A 72 4.34 8.39 -1.73
N GLU A 73 4.19 8.72 -3.02
CA GLU A 73 5.23 9.44 -3.78
C GLU A 73 5.48 10.84 -3.24
N LYS A 74 4.41 11.58 -2.89
CA LYS A 74 4.52 12.91 -2.28
C LYS A 74 5.17 12.84 -0.90
N ALA A 75 4.84 11.84 -0.10
CA ALA A 75 5.44 11.62 1.21
C ALA A 75 6.93 11.30 1.07
N LEU A 76 7.31 10.38 0.18
CA LEU A 76 8.72 10.06 -0.10
C LEU A 76 9.52 11.26 -0.60
N LYS A 77 8.92 12.13 -1.43
CA LYS A 77 9.57 13.36 -1.90
C LYS A 77 9.83 14.39 -0.80
N LYS A 78 9.07 14.35 0.30
CA LYS A 78 9.28 15.22 1.48
C LYS A 78 10.39 14.72 2.40
N LEU A 79 10.78 13.45 2.32
CA LEU A 79 11.82 12.87 3.16
C LEU A 79 13.21 13.34 2.73
N ASP A 80 14.19 13.21 3.64
CA ASP A 80 15.59 13.32 3.26
C ASP A 80 15.92 12.29 2.16
N LYS A 81 16.76 12.71 1.19
CA LYS A 81 17.09 11.89 0.02
C LYS A 81 17.68 10.53 0.40
N LYS A 82 18.47 10.45 1.47
CA LYS A 82 19.06 9.17 1.90
C LYS A 82 18.00 8.25 2.50
N ASP A 83 17.12 8.79 3.33
CA ASP A 83 16.07 8.03 4.00
C ASP A 83 15.03 7.53 2.98
N ALA A 84 14.62 8.38 2.04
CA ALA A 84 13.74 7.98 0.95
C ALA A 84 14.35 6.84 0.11
N LYS A 85 15.64 6.95 -0.25
CA LYS A 85 16.33 5.91 -1.03
C LYS A 85 16.41 4.58 -0.27
N ILE A 86 16.76 4.61 1.02
CA ILE A 86 16.83 3.39 1.84
C ILE A 86 15.45 2.70 1.90
N LEU A 87 14.36 3.47 2.05
CA LEU A 87 13.01 2.91 2.04
C LEU A 87 12.65 2.32 0.67
N ILE A 88 13.00 2.99 -0.43
CA ILE A 88 12.77 2.49 -1.79
C ILE A 88 13.51 1.16 -2.00
N CYS A 89 14.80 1.09 -1.68
CA CYS A 89 15.58 -0.15 -1.82
C CYS A 89 14.98 -1.31 -1.01
N LYS A 90 14.52 -1.04 0.21
CA LYS A 90 13.91 -2.06 1.08
C LYS A 90 12.54 -2.54 0.60
N TYR A 91 11.65 -1.61 0.23
CA TYR A 91 10.24 -1.93 0.01
C TYR A 91 9.89 -2.16 -1.47
N PHE A 92 10.53 -1.41 -2.37
CA PHE A 92 10.20 -1.41 -3.79
C PHE A 92 11.10 -2.42 -4.51
N ASP A 93 12.42 -2.31 -4.28
CA ASP A 93 13.42 -3.19 -4.89
C ASP A 93 13.60 -4.52 -4.13
N LYS A 94 13.10 -4.59 -2.90
CA LYS A 94 13.20 -5.76 -2.00
C LYS A 94 14.64 -6.22 -1.73
N MET A 95 15.59 -5.29 -1.72
CA MET A 95 16.98 -5.58 -1.40
C MET A 95 17.11 -6.14 0.02
N GLY A 96 18.04 -7.07 0.19
CA GLY A 96 18.35 -7.65 1.50
C GLY A 96 18.97 -6.62 2.44
N PRO A 97 18.82 -6.77 3.77
CA PRO A 97 19.46 -5.87 4.73
C PRO A 97 20.97 -5.69 4.50
N GLU A 98 21.70 -6.79 4.25
CA GLU A 98 23.15 -6.76 4.04
C GLU A 98 23.54 -6.03 2.75
N GLU A 99 22.74 -6.16 1.68
CA GLU A 99 22.97 -5.44 0.42
C GLU A 99 22.79 -3.94 0.59
N ILE A 100 21.76 -3.53 1.34
CA ILE A 100 21.50 -2.10 1.64
C ILE A 100 22.60 -1.57 2.56
N ILE A 101 23.01 -2.33 3.57
CA ILE A 101 24.10 -1.98 4.49
C ILE A 101 25.38 -1.71 3.68
N ALA A 102 25.75 -2.61 2.78
CA ALA A 102 26.91 -2.45 1.91
C ALA A 102 26.78 -1.24 0.97
N SER A 103 25.63 -1.09 0.30
CA SER A 103 25.39 -0.01 -0.67
C SER A 103 25.43 1.39 -0.06
N PHE A 104 25.07 1.52 1.22
CA PHE A 104 25.03 2.79 1.93
C PHE A 104 26.18 2.97 2.93
N GLY A 105 27.10 2.01 3.04
CA GLY A 105 28.24 2.07 3.97
C GLY A 105 27.81 2.17 5.44
N LEU A 106 26.72 1.50 5.81
CA LEU A 106 26.16 1.55 7.16
C LEU A 106 26.66 0.38 8.02
N SER A 107 26.61 0.52 9.34
CA SER A 107 26.65 -0.65 10.24
C SER A 107 25.26 -1.27 10.33
N ARG A 108 25.17 -2.56 10.69
CA ARG A 108 23.88 -3.24 10.88
C ARG A 108 22.98 -2.55 11.92
N ARG A 109 23.55 -2.10 13.04
CA ARG A 109 22.83 -1.32 14.06
C ARG A 109 22.33 0.02 13.50
N SER A 110 23.19 0.73 12.77
CA SER A 110 22.84 2.01 12.15
C SER A 110 21.74 1.84 11.09
N TYR A 111 21.77 0.76 10.32
CA TYR A 111 20.75 0.44 9.32
C TYR A 111 19.37 0.25 9.96
N PHE A 112 19.24 -0.62 10.97
CA PHE A 112 17.94 -0.86 11.60
C PHE A 112 17.38 0.40 12.27
N ARG A 113 18.24 1.18 12.93
CA ARG A 113 17.84 2.47 13.51
C ARG A 113 17.37 3.44 12.42
N ARG A 114 18.15 3.61 11.37
CA ARG A 114 17.85 4.54 10.27
C ARG A 114 16.54 4.18 9.56
N ILE A 115 16.29 2.89 9.37
CA ILE A 115 15.03 2.37 8.83
C ILE A 115 13.85 2.79 9.70
N GLN A 116 13.96 2.61 11.02
CA GLN A 116 12.90 2.97 11.95
C GLN A 116 12.64 4.49 11.94
N ASP A 117 13.70 5.28 11.94
CA ASP A 117 13.62 6.74 11.87
C ASP A 117 12.96 7.19 10.55
N ALA A 118 13.37 6.60 9.42
CA ALA A 118 12.81 6.88 8.10
C ALA A 118 11.32 6.48 7.99
N GLU A 119 10.93 5.34 8.56
CA GLU A 119 9.53 4.90 8.64
C GLU A 119 8.68 5.90 9.46
N SER A 120 9.22 6.41 10.57
CA SER A 120 8.57 7.44 11.39
C SER A 120 8.41 8.78 10.65
N SER A 121 9.47 9.22 9.97
CA SER A 121 9.45 10.42 9.13
C SER A 121 8.48 10.29 7.96
N PHE A 122 8.34 9.09 7.38
CA PHE A 122 7.35 8.79 6.36
C PHE A 122 5.92 8.95 6.88
N GLU A 123 5.59 8.36 8.03
CA GLU A 123 4.26 8.50 8.64
C GLU A 123 3.94 9.96 8.99
N SER A 124 4.93 10.69 9.50
CA SER A 124 4.82 12.12 9.80
C SER A 124 4.57 12.94 8.52
N SER A 125 5.24 12.57 7.42
CA SER A 125 5.04 13.20 6.12
C SER A 125 3.64 12.93 5.56
N CYS A 126 3.12 11.70 5.70
CA CYS A 126 1.74 11.37 5.36
C CYS A 126 0.73 12.19 6.18
N ALA A 127 0.95 12.32 7.49
CA ALA A 127 0.11 13.16 8.35
C ALA A 127 0.12 14.63 7.92
N SER A 128 1.30 15.17 7.56
CA SER A 128 1.43 16.55 7.05
C SER A 128 0.74 16.79 5.70
N LEU A 129 0.45 15.71 4.95
CA LEU A 129 -0.30 15.75 3.69
C LEU A 129 -1.81 15.58 3.92
N GLY A 130 -2.27 15.61 5.18
CA GLY A 130 -3.68 15.49 5.55
C GLY A 130 -4.16 14.05 5.72
N PHE A 131 -3.25 13.08 5.72
CA PHE A 131 -3.54 11.65 5.89
C PHE A 131 -2.86 11.09 7.14
N PRO A 132 -3.36 11.45 8.35
CA PRO A 132 -2.95 10.77 9.57
C PRO A 132 -3.37 9.29 9.52
N ILE A 133 -2.77 8.47 10.38
CA ILE A 133 -3.02 7.01 10.42
C ILE A 133 -4.51 6.68 10.54
N SER A 134 -5.25 7.40 11.40
CA SER A 134 -6.70 7.20 11.57
C SER A 134 -7.48 7.40 10.27
N ARG A 135 -7.15 8.47 9.52
CA ARG A 135 -7.79 8.74 8.23
C ARG A 135 -7.42 7.70 7.19
N LEU A 136 -6.16 7.26 7.17
CA LEU A 136 -5.70 6.20 6.26
C LEU A 136 -6.45 4.90 6.50
N GLN A 137 -6.68 4.53 7.77
CA GLN A 137 -7.44 3.34 8.14
C GLN A 137 -8.87 3.39 7.60
N THR A 138 -9.59 4.49 7.82
CA THR A 138 -10.95 4.65 7.30
C THR A 138 -10.98 4.68 5.77
N TYR A 139 -10.03 5.39 5.15
CA TYR A 139 -9.96 5.50 3.69
C TYR A 139 -9.67 4.15 3.01
N LEU A 140 -8.95 3.26 3.71
CA LEU A 140 -8.55 1.94 3.24
C LEU A 140 -9.42 0.80 3.77
N ASP A 141 -10.50 1.10 4.49
CA ASP A 141 -11.29 0.08 5.16
C ASP A 141 -11.97 -0.87 4.16
N SER A 142 -12.31 -0.37 2.98
CA SER A 142 -12.88 -1.16 1.87
C SER A 142 -11.86 -2.07 1.16
N GLU A 143 -10.56 -1.92 1.43
CA GLU A 143 -9.48 -2.65 0.73
C GLU A 143 -8.94 -3.80 1.60
N GLU A 144 -9.64 -4.94 1.57
CA GLU A 144 -9.31 -6.11 2.40
C GLU A 144 -7.87 -6.62 2.20
N TRP A 145 -7.35 -6.55 0.97
CA TRP A 145 -5.97 -6.97 0.67
C TRP A 145 -4.92 -6.11 1.39
N ILE A 146 -5.21 -4.83 1.66
CA ILE A 146 -4.31 -3.95 2.43
C ILE A 146 -4.36 -4.32 3.91
N LYS A 147 -5.55 -4.63 4.44
CA LYS A 147 -5.72 -5.11 5.82
C LYS A 147 -4.92 -6.40 6.06
N GLN A 148 -4.91 -7.31 5.10
CA GLN A 148 -4.10 -8.54 5.16
C GLN A 148 -2.59 -8.26 5.23
N ILE A 149 -2.10 -7.27 4.47
CA ILE A 149 -0.70 -6.83 4.56
C ILE A 149 -0.40 -6.29 5.98
N ALA A 150 -1.27 -5.43 6.52
CA ALA A 150 -1.11 -4.89 7.86
C ALA A 150 -1.12 -6.01 8.93
N ALA A 151 -2.04 -6.96 8.83
CA ALA A 151 -2.12 -8.12 9.73
C ALA A 151 -0.85 -8.98 9.69
N THR A 152 -0.24 -9.14 8.50
CA THR A 152 1.03 -9.85 8.34
C THR A 152 2.16 -9.17 9.12
N PHE A 153 2.23 -7.84 9.07
CA PHE A 153 3.22 -7.07 9.84
C PHE A 153 2.95 -7.13 11.35
N GLN A 154 1.68 -7.07 11.77
CA GLN A 154 1.29 -7.25 13.18
C GLN A 154 1.69 -8.64 13.71
N ALA A 155 1.44 -9.69 12.93
CA ALA A 155 1.79 -11.07 13.30
C ALA A 155 3.31 -11.28 13.42
N LYS A 156 4.11 -10.70 12.52
CA LYS A 156 5.58 -10.73 12.61
C LYS A 156 6.08 -10.08 13.89
N GLN A 157 5.53 -8.91 14.25
CA GLN A 157 5.89 -8.24 15.50
C GLN A 157 5.48 -9.04 16.74
N ALA A 158 4.31 -9.67 16.73
CA ALA A 158 3.86 -10.50 17.85
C ALA A 158 4.81 -11.70 18.09
N LYS A 159 5.37 -12.28 17.03
CA LYS A 159 6.37 -13.35 17.11
C LYS A 159 7.71 -12.84 17.65
N GLU A 160 8.19 -11.69 17.19
CA GLU A 160 9.44 -11.07 17.66
C GLU A 160 9.38 -10.74 19.16
N LYS A 161 8.24 -10.23 19.65
CA LYS A 161 8.02 -9.96 21.08
C LYS A 161 7.97 -11.24 21.91
N LYS A 162 7.34 -12.32 21.42
CA LYS A 162 7.28 -13.60 22.12
C LYS A 162 8.65 -14.31 22.16
N GLY A 163 9.44 -14.24 21.08
CA GLY A 163 10.80 -14.80 21.05
C GLY A 163 11.73 -14.11 22.04
N SER A 164 11.63 -12.78 22.19
CA SER A 164 12.40 -12.02 23.18
C SER A 164 11.99 -12.31 24.63
N ALA A 165 10.76 -12.76 24.88
CA ALA A 165 10.25 -13.06 26.22
C ALA A 165 10.57 -14.50 26.70
N LEU A 166 10.98 -15.39 25.78
CA LEU A 166 11.35 -16.78 26.07
C LEU A 166 12.87 -16.99 26.17
N SER A 167 13.67 -15.91 26.06
CA SER A 167 15.14 -15.93 26.17
C SER A 167 15.65 -15.25 27.45
N ILE A 168 14.80 -15.11 28.47
CA ILE A 168 15.14 -14.63 29.81
C ILE A 168 14.94 -15.77 30.79
#